data_AF-A0A0B6TTJ2-F1
#
_entry.id   AF-A0A0B6TTJ2-F1
#
_cell.length_a   1.000
_cell.length_b   1.000
_cell.length_c   1.000
_cell.angle_alpha   90.00
_cell.angle_beta   90.00
_cell.angle_gamma   90.00
#
_symmetry.space_group_name_H-M   'P 1'
#
loop_
_entity.id
_entity.type
_entity.pdbx_description
1 polymer ?
#
loop_
_entity_poly.entity_id
_entity_poly.type
_entity_poly.pdbx_seq_one_letter_code
_entity_poly.pdbx_strand_id
1 'polypeptide(L)'
;MSDAVRTYWNTYFGRTPEAHALVEHIAGMNSGTVEVHAVFADLGLDGLSGNYTDTEIDGFGDAFLVVAALAVLVAETRAAGSTDLGDVGGPAGQRVAVHVESKENTQISTALKYFALSPDDHAAEARFDEDELTEFADLCEQLRGRLD
;
A
#
# COMPACT_ATOMS: atom_id res chain seq x y z
N MET A 1 -7.25 -13.26 -9.53
CA MET A 1 -6.23 -12.26 -9.84
C MET A 1 -6.65 -11.30 -10.95
N SER A 2 -6.94 -10.05 -10.55
CA SER A 2 -7.33 -8.92 -11.41
C SER A 2 -6.14 -8.24 -12.11
N ASP A 3 -6.43 -7.18 -12.87
CA ASP A 3 -5.41 -6.32 -13.47
C ASP A 3 -4.64 -5.48 -12.42
N ALA A 4 -5.27 -5.04 -11.33
CA ALA A 4 -4.59 -4.21 -10.31
C ALA A 4 -3.54 -5.03 -9.56
N VAL A 5 -3.88 -6.24 -9.12
CA VAL A 5 -2.93 -7.16 -8.48
C VAL A 5 -1.80 -7.54 -9.46
N ARG A 6 -2.13 -7.85 -10.71
CA ARG A 6 -1.10 -8.18 -11.72
C ARG A 6 -0.14 -7.03 -12.00
N THR A 7 -0.66 -5.81 -12.11
CA THR A 7 0.12 -4.64 -12.53
C THR A 7 0.95 -4.07 -11.38
N TYR A 8 0.36 -3.97 -10.18
CA TYR A 8 0.99 -3.28 -9.07
C TYR A 8 1.53 -4.24 -8.01
N TRP A 9 0.74 -5.23 -7.58
CA TRP A 9 1.20 -6.12 -6.50
C TRP A 9 2.42 -6.95 -6.92
N ASN A 10 2.41 -7.50 -8.14
CA ASN A 10 3.49 -8.34 -8.63
C ASN A 10 4.76 -7.58 -9.07
N THR A 11 4.78 -6.25 -8.95
CA THR A 11 5.93 -5.37 -9.21
C THR A 11 6.52 -4.88 -7.87
N TYR A 12 6.81 -3.59 -7.71
CA TYR A 12 7.50 -3.05 -6.54
C TYR A 12 6.63 -3.02 -5.27
N PHE A 13 5.30 -2.92 -5.41
CA PHE A 13 4.40 -2.71 -4.25
C PHE A 13 4.23 -3.94 -3.35
N GLY A 14 4.18 -5.15 -3.93
CA GLY A 14 3.93 -6.39 -3.18
C GLY A 14 5.17 -7.23 -2.90
N ARG A 15 6.33 -6.85 -3.44
CA ARG A 15 7.59 -7.61 -3.30
C ARG A 15 8.41 -7.23 -2.07
N THR A 16 7.96 -6.25 -1.29
CA THR A 16 8.68 -5.74 -0.13
C THR A 16 8.30 -6.50 1.14
N PRO A 17 9.19 -6.59 2.15
CA PRO A 17 8.83 -7.11 3.47
C PRO A 17 7.63 -6.38 4.09
N GLU A 18 7.53 -5.07 3.89
CA GLU A 18 6.44 -4.20 4.35
C GLU A 18 5.07 -4.67 3.84
N ALA A 19 5.00 -5.05 2.57
CA ALA A 19 3.76 -5.56 1.97
C ALA A 19 3.31 -6.89 2.57
N HIS A 20 4.27 -7.78 2.88
CA HIS A 20 3.99 -9.06 3.51
C HIS A 20 3.53 -8.86 4.97
N ALA A 21 4.22 -7.99 5.72
CA ALA A 21 3.83 -7.64 7.09
C ALA A 21 2.41 -7.02 7.12
N LEU A 22 2.08 -6.15 6.17
CA LEU A 22 0.72 -5.61 6.02
C LEU A 22 -0.32 -6.71 5.77
N VAL A 23 -0.04 -7.65 4.87
CA VAL A 23 -0.97 -8.76 4.56
C VAL A 23 -1.16 -9.69 5.76
N GLU A 24 -0.09 -9.98 6.51
CA GLU A 24 -0.16 -10.75 7.75
C GLU A 24 -1.01 -10.03 8.82
N HIS A 25 -0.83 -8.71 8.96
CA HIS A 25 -1.65 -7.88 9.86
C HIS A 25 -3.12 -7.93 9.49
N ILE A 26 -3.45 -7.68 8.22
CA ILE A 26 -4.82 -7.75 7.69
C ILE A 26 -5.43 -9.14 7.89
N ALA A 27 -4.65 -10.21 7.65
CA ALA A 27 -5.11 -11.56 7.88
C ALA A 27 -5.46 -11.80 9.37
N GLY A 28 -4.63 -11.28 10.27
CA GLY A 28 -4.80 -11.35 11.72
C GLY A 28 -6.01 -10.59 12.26
N MET A 29 -6.48 -9.53 11.57
CA MET A 29 -7.72 -8.83 11.92
C MET A 29 -8.96 -9.74 11.78
N ASN A 30 -8.86 -10.83 11.00
CA ASN A 30 -9.90 -11.86 10.81
C ASN A 30 -11.31 -11.30 10.53
N SER A 31 -11.36 -10.27 9.69
CA SER A 31 -12.58 -9.58 9.27
C SER A 31 -12.74 -9.64 7.75
N GLY A 32 -13.97 -9.80 7.27
CA GLY A 32 -14.28 -9.73 5.84
C GLY A 32 -14.18 -8.30 5.27
N THR A 33 -14.26 -7.30 6.14
CA THR A 33 -14.06 -5.88 5.81
C THR A 33 -12.96 -5.30 6.68
N VAL A 34 -11.97 -4.67 6.05
CA VAL A 34 -10.85 -3.99 6.70
C VAL A 34 -11.08 -2.51 6.61
N GLU A 35 -11.20 -1.85 7.76
CA GLU A 35 -11.29 -0.40 7.85
C GLU A 35 -9.88 0.21 7.80
N VAL A 36 -9.58 1.03 6.78
CA VAL A 36 -8.24 1.65 6.65
C VAL A 36 -7.91 2.54 7.84
N HIS A 37 -8.90 3.22 8.42
CA HIS A 37 -8.70 4.02 9.63
C HIS A 37 -8.19 3.16 10.81
N ALA A 38 -8.56 1.88 10.89
CA ALA A 38 -8.11 0.98 11.95
C ALA A 38 -6.67 0.55 11.71
N VAL A 39 -6.32 0.21 10.47
CA VAL A 39 -4.93 -0.05 10.07
C VAL A 39 -4.06 1.18 10.35
N PHE A 40 -4.53 2.38 10.02
CA PHE A 40 -3.78 3.61 10.25
C PHE A 40 -3.59 3.92 11.75
N ALA A 41 -4.60 3.63 12.57
CA ALA A 41 -4.50 3.79 14.02
C ALA A 41 -3.52 2.77 14.63
N ASP A 42 -3.61 1.49 14.23
CA ASP A 42 -2.75 0.41 14.73
C ASP A 42 -1.27 0.67 14.41
N LEU A 43 -1.00 1.20 13.21
CA LEU A 43 0.36 1.43 12.72
C LEU A 43 0.88 2.85 13.01
N GLY A 44 0.07 3.72 13.62
CA GLY A 44 0.42 5.11 13.89
C GLY A 44 0.51 6.01 12.64
N LEU A 45 0.09 5.53 11.47
CA LEU A 45 0.11 6.25 10.20
C LEU A 45 -0.77 7.51 10.22
N ASP A 46 -1.86 7.49 10.98
CA ASP A 46 -2.81 8.61 11.02
C ASP A 46 -2.16 9.92 11.48
N GLY A 47 -1.18 9.84 12.39
CA GLY A 47 -0.46 11.00 12.91
C GLY A 47 0.49 11.65 11.91
N LEU A 48 0.86 10.95 10.83
CA LEU A 48 1.86 11.39 9.86
C LEU A 48 1.28 12.20 8.69
N SER A 49 -0.06 12.22 8.56
CA SER A 49 -0.77 13.07 7.60
C SER A 49 -0.30 12.94 6.13
N GLY A 50 0.09 11.73 5.71
CA GLY A 50 0.55 11.47 4.34
C GLY A 50 2.04 11.74 4.10
N ASN A 51 2.78 12.22 5.10
CA ASN A 51 4.23 12.36 5.03
C ASN A 51 4.90 11.13 5.63
N TYR A 52 5.27 10.17 4.78
CA TYR A 52 5.90 8.90 5.15
C TYR A 52 7.34 8.78 4.63
N THR A 53 7.93 9.91 4.23
CA THR A 53 9.19 9.96 3.46
C THR A 53 10.38 9.32 4.18
N ASP A 54 10.46 9.45 5.50
CA ASP A 54 11.56 8.93 6.32
C ASP A 54 11.02 8.41 7.66
N THR A 55 10.05 7.49 7.59
CA THR A 55 9.42 6.93 8.79
C THR A 55 9.43 5.41 8.73
N GLU A 56 9.88 4.81 9.83
CA GLU A 56 9.86 3.37 10.05
C GLU A 56 8.76 3.02 11.06
N ILE A 57 8.01 1.97 10.77
CA ILE A 57 6.95 1.41 11.61
C ILE A 57 7.51 0.15 12.27
N ASP A 58 7.45 0.11 13.61
CA ASP A 58 7.95 -1.03 14.38
C ASP A 58 7.25 -2.33 13.95
N GLY A 59 8.05 -3.34 13.57
CA GLY A 59 7.56 -4.62 13.06
C GLY A 59 7.07 -4.65 11.61
N PHE A 60 7.03 -3.51 10.90
CA PHE A 60 6.60 -3.45 9.50
C PHE A 60 7.68 -2.95 8.54
N GLY A 61 8.49 -1.96 8.95
CA GLY A 61 9.50 -1.33 8.11
C GLY A 61 9.08 0.04 7.61
N ASP A 62 9.47 0.39 6.39
CA ASP A 62 9.26 1.71 5.80
C ASP A 62 7.76 2.04 5.63
N ALA A 63 7.33 3.16 6.20
CA ALA A 63 5.93 3.57 6.25
C ALA A 63 5.36 3.85 4.85
N PHE A 64 6.15 4.40 3.94
CA PHE A 64 5.70 4.66 2.57
C PHE A 64 5.43 3.34 1.85
N LEU A 65 6.32 2.34 1.96
CA LEU A 65 6.14 1.03 1.33
C LEU A 65 4.92 0.28 1.88
N VAL A 66 4.63 0.39 3.19
CA VAL A 66 3.37 -0.13 3.77
C VAL A 66 2.15 0.55 3.13
N VAL A 67 2.16 1.88 3.04
CA VAL A 67 1.05 2.65 2.48
C VAL A 67 0.86 2.39 0.98
N ALA A 68 1.96 2.24 0.24
CA ALA A 68 1.95 1.92 -1.18
C ALA A 68 1.34 0.53 -1.42
N ALA A 69 1.71 -0.47 -0.61
CA ALA A 69 1.09 -1.80 -0.66
C ALA A 69 -0.43 -1.72 -0.35
N LEU A 70 -0.82 -0.97 0.69
CA LEU A 70 -2.23 -0.79 1.04
C LEU A 70 -3.03 -0.13 -0.09
N ALA A 71 -2.43 0.84 -0.79
CA ALA A 71 -3.06 1.49 -1.94
C ALA A 71 -3.46 0.50 -3.05
N VAL A 72 -2.67 -0.55 -3.27
CA VAL A 72 -3.01 -1.61 -4.23
C VAL A 72 -4.25 -2.37 -3.78
N LEU A 73 -4.37 -2.69 -2.49
CA LEU A 73 -5.56 -3.38 -1.94
C LEU A 73 -6.82 -2.51 -1.99
N VAL A 74 -6.66 -1.19 -1.80
CA VAL A 74 -7.75 -0.21 -1.99
C VAL A 74 -8.19 -0.19 -3.46
N ALA A 75 -7.26 -0.05 -4.39
CA ALA A 75 -7.55 -0.05 -5.82
C ALA A 75 -8.20 -1.36 -6.28
N GLU A 76 -7.74 -2.50 -5.75
CA GLU A 76 -8.33 -3.80 -6.03
C GLU A 76 -9.75 -3.91 -5.49
N THR A 77 -9.98 -3.46 -4.25
CA THR A 77 -11.33 -3.46 -3.67
C THR A 77 -12.29 -2.60 -4.50
N ARG A 78 -11.86 -1.44 -5.01
CA ARG A 78 -12.69 -0.61 -5.89
C ARG A 78 -13.02 -1.29 -7.22
N ALA A 79 -12.08 -2.05 -7.78
CA ALA A 79 -12.25 -2.71 -9.06
C ALA A 79 -13.06 -4.02 -8.97
N ALA A 80 -12.83 -4.82 -7.93
CA ALA A 80 -13.31 -6.19 -7.81
C ALA A 80 -14.20 -6.46 -6.58
N GLY A 81 -14.36 -5.47 -5.69
CA GLY A 81 -15.15 -5.54 -4.46
C GLY A 81 -14.46 -6.27 -3.30
N SER A 82 -13.49 -7.14 -3.56
CA SER A 82 -12.68 -7.81 -2.52
C SER A 82 -11.43 -8.48 -3.13
N THR A 83 -10.41 -8.64 -2.31
CA THR A 83 -9.15 -9.34 -2.63
C THR A 83 -9.11 -10.69 -1.93
N ASP A 84 -8.68 -11.75 -2.61
CA ASP A 84 -8.28 -13.00 -1.94
C ASP A 84 -6.85 -12.80 -1.40
N LEU A 85 -6.65 -12.98 -0.10
CA LEU A 85 -5.33 -12.78 0.49
C LEU A 85 -4.29 -13.76 -0.09
N GLY A 86 -4.70 -14.93 -0.58
CA GLY A 86 -3.80 -15.85 -1.29
C GLY A 86 -3.21 -15.27 -2.57
N ASP A 87 -3.90 -14.35 -3.25
CA ASP A 87 -3.39 -13.68 -4.45
C ASP A 87 -2.29 -12.64 -4.11
N VAL A 88 -2.16 -12.26 -2.83
CA VAL A 88 -1.23 -11.22 -2.35
C VAL A 88 -0.26 -11.73 -1.27
N GLY A 89 -0.09 -13.04 -1.16
CA GLY A 89 0.92 -13.66 -0.26
C GLY A 89 0.41 -14.02 1.15
N GLY A 90 -0.89 -13.87 1.42
CA GLY A 90 -1.55 -14.26 2.67
C GLY A 90 -2.29 -15.61 2.60
N PRO A 91 -3.18 -15.88 3.56
CA PRO A 91 -3.93 -17.13 3.61
C PRO A 91 -4.92 -17.27 2.45
N ALA A 92 -4.79 -18.35 1.67
CA ALA A 92 -5.67 -18.63 0.54
C ALA A 92 -7.14 -18.83 0.96
N GLY A 93 -8.07 -18.22 0.23
CA GLY A 93 -9.51 -18.32 0.46
C GLY A 93 -10.04 -17.34 1.52
N GLN A 94 -9.17 -16.59 2.20
CA GLN A 94 -9.57 -15.48 3.04
C GLN A 94 -9.76 -14.24 2.16
N ARG A 95 -11.02 -13.85 1.94
CA ARG A 95 -11.36 -12.67 1.14
C ARG A 95 -11.59 -11.45 2.01
N VAL A 96 -11.00 -10.33 1.63
CA VAL A 96 -11.13 -9.05 2.34
C VAL A 96 -11.56 -7.93 1.39
N ALA A 97 -12.46 -7.07 1.85
CA ALA A 97 -12.76 -5.79 1.22
C ALA A 97 -12.15 -4.67 2.05
N VAL A 98 -11.41 -3.75 1.43
CA VAL A 98 -10.83 -2.59 2.11
C VAL A 98 -11.76 -1.40 1.98
N HIS A 99 -12.24 -0.89 3.12
CA HIS A 99 -13.03 0.33 3.20
C HIS A 99 -12.14 1.51 3.59
N VAL A 100 -12.13 2.55 2.76
CA VAL A 100 -11.30 3.75 2.91
C VAL A 100 -12.20 4.97 2.99
N GLU A 101 -12.01 5.81 4.01
CA GLU A 101 -12.72 7.09 4.06
C GLU A 101 -11.92 8.19 3.33
N SER A 102 -12.55 9.35 3.12
CA SER A 102 -11.96 10.46 2.37
C SER A 102 -10.63 10.94 2.96
N LYS A 103 -10.47 10.85 4.29
CA LYS A 103 -9.26 11.27 5.00
C LYS A 103 -8.08 10.36 4.64
N GLU A 104 -8.22 9.05 4.82
CA GLU A 104 -7.15 8.09 4.53
C GLU A 104 -6.87 8.04 3.03
N ASN A 105 -7.90 8.14 2.19
CA ASN A 105 -7.71 8.21 0.74
C ASN A 105 -6.85 9.41 0.33
N THR A 106 -7.05 10.56 0.98
CA THR A 106 -6.24 11.77 0.77
C THR A 106 -4.80 11.54 1.23
N GLN A 107 -4.58 10.93 2.39
CA GLN A 107 -3.25 10.63 2.90
C GLN A 107 -2.49 9.64 1.99
N ILE A 108 -3.14 8.55 1.56
CA ILE A 108 -2.57 7.56 0.62
C ILE A 108 -2.22 8.25 -0.71
N SER A 109 -3.16 9.01 -1.28
CA SER A 109 -2.94 9.69 -2.56
C SER A 109 -1.83 10.74 -2.48
N THR A 110 -1.70 11.41 -1.33
CA THR A 110 -0.61 12.36 -1.08
C THR A 110 0.74 11.66 -1.02
N ALA A 111 0.82 10.52 -0.32
CA ALA A 111 2.04 9.73 -0.22
C ALA A 111 2.53 9.24 -1.60
N LEU A 112 1.64 8.68 -2.41
CA LEU A 112 1.96 8.23 -3.78
C LEU A 112 2.44 9.40 -4.65
N LYS A 113 1.78 10.56 -4.52
CA LYS A 113 2.17 11.77 -5.25
C LYS A 113 3.56 12.27 -4.83
N TYR A 114 3.87 12.28 -3.54
CA TYR A 114 5.17 12.75 -3.05
C TYR A 114 6.30 11.87 -3.53
N PHE A 115 6.14 10.54 -3.46
CA PHE A 115 7.11 9.62 -4.02
C PHE A 115 7.25 9.77 -5.54
N ALA A 116 6.15 9.91 -6.28
CA ALA A 116 6.21 10.10 -7.73
C ALA A 116 6.91 11.41 -8.16
N LEU A 117 6.90 12.45 -7.33
CA LEU A 117 7.54 13.74 -7.62
C LEU A 117 9.00 13.79 -7.22
N SER A 118 9.35 13.13 -6.12
CA SER A 118 10.68 13.19 -5.51
C SER A 118 11.03 11.84 -4.85
N PRO A 119 11.22 10.77 -5.64
CA PRO A 119 11.48 9.45 -5.05
C PRO A 119 12.82 9.42 -4.30
N ASP A 120 13.81 10.22 -4.72
CA ASP A 120 15.13 10.35 -4.08
C ASP A 120 15.09 10.95 -2.67
N ASP A 121 14.01 11.64 -2.30
CA ASP A 121 13.85 12.20 -0.96
C ASP A 121 13.41 11.13 0.05
N HIS A 122 12.94 9.96 -0.42
CA HIS A 122 12.42 8.89 0.43
C HIS A 122 13.52 7.95 0.93
N ALA A 123 13.42 7.53 2.20
CA ALA A 123 14.31 6.52 2.79
C ALA A 123 14.28 5.18 2.01
N ALA A 124 13.14 4.87 1.38
CA ALA A 124 12.98 3.72 0.51
C ALA A 124 13.86 3.74 -0.76
N GLU A 125 14.35 4.90 -1.21
CA GLU A 125 15.18 5.03 -2.43
C GLU A 125 16.37 4.08 -2.41
N ALA A 126 17.06 3.96 -1.27
CA ALA A 126 18.27 3.15 -1.13
C ALA A 126 18.08 1.65 -1.43
N ARG A 127 16.83 1.21 -1.66
CA ARG A 127 16.45 -0.17 -1.98
C ARG A 127 16.29 -0.44 -3.48
N PHE A 128 16.33 0.60 -4.31
CA PHE A 128 16.09 0.53 -5.75
C PHE A 128 17.26 1.17 -6.50
N ASP A 129 17.56 0.66 -7.70
CA ASP A 129 18.43 1.40 -8.63
C ASP A 129 17.67 2.53 -9.33
N GLU A 130 18.38 3.39 -10.09
CA GLU A 130 17.80 4.56 -10.75
C GLU A 130 16.67 4.21 -11.74
N ASP A 131 16.80 3.08 -12.45
CA ASP A 131 15.80 2.63 -13.41
C ASP A 131 14.56 2.09 -12.67
N GLU A 132 14.78 1.27 -11.63
CA GLU A 132 13.72 0.75 -10.77
C GLU A 132 12.96 1.88 -10.05
N LEU A 133 13.68 2.89 -9.55
CA LEU A 133 13.10 4.02 -8.84
C LEU A 133 12.22 4.87 -9.78
N THR A 134 12.68 5.10 -11.01
CA THR A 134 11.92 5.80 -12.05
C THR A 134 10.63 5.04 -12.39
N GLU A 135 10.73 3.73 -12.60
CA GLU A 135 9.55 2.90 -12.90
C GLU A 135 8.58 2.88 -11.71
N PHE A 136 9.08 2.80 -10.49
CA PHE A 136 8.25 2.77 -9.29
C PHE A 136 7.52 4.12 -9.08
N ALA A 137 8.19 5.24 -9.34
CA ALA A 137 7.58 6.57 -9.32
C ALA A 137 6.43 6.68 -10.35
N ASP A 138 6.65 6.22 -11.58
CA ASP A 138 5.61 6.19 -12.62
C ASP A 138 4.42 5.32 -12.23
N LEU A 139 4.67 4.16 -11.62
CA LEU A 139 3.61 3.29 -11.14
C LEU A 139 2.85 3.88 -9.95
N CYS A 140 3.51 4.66 -9.08
CA CYS A 140 2.84 5.38 -7.99
C CYS A 140 1.83 6.40 -8.53
N GLU A 141 2.19 7.15 -9.57
CA GLU A 141 1.26 8.10 -10.20
C GLU A 141 0.10 7.39 -10.90
N GLN A 142 0.36 6.26 -11.57
CA GLN A 142 -0.69 5.45 -12.19
C GLN A 142 -1.66 4.84 -11.15
N LEU A 143 -1.11 4.31 -10.05
CA LEU A 143 -1.91 3.75 -8.95
C LEU A 143 -2.74 4.85 -8.29
N ARG A 144 -2.17 6.04 -8.07
CA ARG A 144 -2.88 7.20 -7.53
C ARG A 144 -4.12 7.54 -8.35
N GLY A 145 -4.02 7.49 -9.68
CA GLY A 145 -5.18 7.71 -10.58
C GLY A 145 -6.28 6.66 -10.48
N ARG A 146 -6.06 5.53 -9.79
CA ARG A 146 -7.10 4.52 -9.48
C ARG A 146 -7.79 4.76 -8.13
N LEU A 147 -7.28 5.71 -7.33
CA LEU A 147 -7.81 6.08 -6.01
C LEU A 147 -8.70 7.34 -6.05
N ASP A 148 -8.81 7.98 -7.20
CA ASP A 148 -9.84 8.99 -7.51
C ASP A 148 -11.18 8.31 -7.85
#